data_AF-A0A7L2NGS6-F1
#
_entry.id   AF-A0A7L2NGS6-F1
#
_cell.length_a   1.000
_cell.length_b   1.000
_cell.length_c   1.000
_cell.angle_alpha   90.00
_cell.angle_beta   90.00
_cell.angle_gamma   90.00
#
_symmetry.space_group_name_H-M   'P 1'
#
loop_
_entity.id
_entity.type
_entity.pdbx_description
1 polymer ?
#
loop_
_entity_poly.entity_id
_entity_poly.type
_entity_poly.pdbx_seq_one_letter_code
_entity_poly.pdbx_strand_id
1 'polypeptide(L)'
;ARRPKDVPRHVWARERRRNSGTGLAGPNTVYVQVVAAGSRDAGAAVYVFSEFNRYLFNCGEGTQRAMQEHKLKISHLDSIFLSRVSWANVGGLPGMILTLKAIGLQRCVFLGPPKLQNYLKAIRLFPGPLKRMDLAVHLHTEPEYKDETMTVYQIPLTGKPLAAESSSPQSPGASPQGGNSPKRDTGPGSPRAAQQSLEEGRKSPKKAGDEQKCARRHPDLVTAFLCKVHPRKGKFLVAKAQELGLPVGTPAILPIITALKNGERITFEGKELIPEELCTPTDPGPVFLVLECPHEGFVDAVCQNETFQRYQEGHPEHQVALVIHMTPEAVLRDSRYQQWMERFGPGTQHLVLNENSSAVHNPRSYKIQTQLNLIHPEIFPLLTTYQSKEAEAECPVPIVRGECLLKYHLRPQQEWQRDAVTVCDPDMFVSEALDLPDFQSRVKECKESLSAVPGNVSAYPEIVFLGTGSAIPMKIRNVSSTLLNTSATRSLLLDCGEGTFGQLCRHYGEQVDQVLCNLVAVFVSHMHTDHHSGLVNILMERRRAFAALGQAFSPLFLVAPEQIMPWLHEYHNHCEEILGDIQ
;
A
#
# COMPACT_ATOMS: atom_id res chain seq x y z
N ALA A 1 17.21 30.50 -14.93
CA ALA A 1 18.05 29.30 -15.11
C ALA A 1 17.41 28.36 -16.13
N ARG A 2 18.20 27.68 -16.98
CA ARG A 2 17.72 26.62 -17.90
C ARG A 2 17.63 25.28 -17.14
N ARG A 3 16.67 24.42 -17.52
CA ARG A 3 16.44 23.10 -16.89
C ARG A 3 17.60 22.12 -17.22
N PRO A 4 18.21 21.43 -16.23
CA PRO A 4 19.13 20.32 -16.49
C PRO A 4 18.43 19.21 -17.31
N LYS A 5 19.15 18.53 -18.21
CA LYS A 5 18.54 17.49 -19.08
C LYS A 5 18.02 16.29 -18.28
N ASP A 6 18.66 15.98 -17.16
CA ASP A 6 18.43 14.76 -16.38
C ASP A 6 17.40 14.93 -15.25
N VAL A 7 16.84 16.13 -15.08
CA VAL A 7 15.84 16.41 -14.05
C VAL A 7 14.43 16.46 -14.67
N PRO A 8 13.48 15.63 -14.21
CA PRO A 8 12.11 15.68 -14.67
C PRO A 8 11.51 17.08 -14.55
N ARG A 9 10.69 17.51 -15.52
CA ARG A 9 10.14 18.88 -15.57
C ARG A 9 9.43 19.29 -14.27
N HIS A 10 8.69 18.35 -13.67
CA HIS A 10 7.92 18.62 -12.45
C HIS A 10 8.83 18.87 -11.24
N VAL A 11 9.91 18.07 -11.07
CA VAL A 11 10.92 18.26 -10.01
C VAL A 11 11.57 19.64 -10.14
N TRP A 12 12.01 20.00 -11.34
CA TRP A 12 12.61 21.31 -11.59
C TRP A 12 11.63 22.47 -11.37
N ALA A 13 10.36 22.30 -11.76
CA ALA A 13 9.32 23.29 -11.53
C ALA A 13 8.98 23.45 -10.04
N ARG A 14 9.13 22.39 -9.23
CA ARG A 14 8.99 22.47 -7.77
C ARG A 14 10.15 23.22 -7.14
N GLU A 15 11.39 22.89 -7.47
CA GLU A 15 12.58 23.57 -6.93
C GLU A 15 12.55 25.09 -7.20
N ARG A 16 12.14 25.51 -8.41
CA ARG A 16 11.98 26.94 -8.72
C ARG A 16 10.90 27.62 -7.87
N ARG A 17 9.80 26.92 -7.58
CA ARG A 17 8.73 27.45 -6.72
C ARG A 17 9.21 27.60 -5.28
N ARG A 18 9.88 26.58 -4.74
CA ARG A 18 10.46 26.62 -3.39
C ARG A 18 11.47 27.76 -3.22
N ASN A 19 12.28 28.02 -4.25
CA ASN A 19 13.26 29.12 -4.25
C ASN A 19 12.64 30.51 -4.49
N SER A 20 11.40 30.59 -4.97
CA SER A 20 10.77 31.87 -5.34
C SER A 20 10.20 32.66 -4.15
N GLY A 21 10.12 32.08 -2.95
CA GLY A 21 9.77 32.78 -1.71
C GLY A 21 8.36 33.41 -1.67
N THR A 22 7.56 33.30 -2.73
CA THR A 22 6.18 33.76 -2.75
C THR A 22 5.38 32.90 -1.77
N GLY A 23 4.78 33.53 -0.76
CA GLY A 23 4.00 32.84 0.27
C GLY A 23 3.02 31.83 -0.35
N LEU A 24 3.05 30.60 0.18
CA LEU A 24 2.36 29.45 -0.40
C LEU A 24 0.85 29.71 -0.50
N ALA A 25 0.38 30.12 -1.68
CA ALA A 25 -1.04 30.04 -2.01
C ALA A 25 -1.38 28.55 -2.12
N GLY A 26 -2.33 28.08 -1.30
CA GLY A 26 -2.76 26.68 -1.31
C GLY A 26 -3.24 26.21 -2.69
N PRO A 27 -3.17 24.89 -2.95
CA PRO A 27 -3.49 24.29 -4.25
C PRO A 27 -4.94 24.56 -4.67
N ASN A 28 -5.20 24.78 -5.97
CA ASN A 28 -6.58 24.96 -6.46
C ASN A 28 -7.37 23.66 -6.60
N THR A 29 -6.65 22.56 -6.86
CA THR A 29 -7.24 21.24 -7.06
C THR A 29 -6.60 20.28 -6.07
N VAL A 30 -7.42 19.61 -5.28
CA VAL A 30 -7.01 18.52 -4.41
C VAL A 30 -8.10 17.46 -4.41
N TYR A 31 -7.74 16.21 -4.67
CA TYR A 31 -8.69 15.09 -4.55
C TYR A 31 -7.97 13.85 -4.05
N VAL A 32 -8.74 13.01 -3.36
CA VAL A 32 -8.35 11.66 -2.97
C VAL A 32 -8.87 10.71 -4.03
N GLN A 33 -8.05 9.74 -4.44
CA GLN A 33 -8.45 8.68 -5.36
C GLN A 33 -8.10 7.31 -4.77
N VAL A 34 -9.06 6.39 -4.76
CA VAL A 34 -8.84 5.01 -4.33
C VAL A 34 -8.01 4.26 -5.38
N VAL A 35 -6.87 3.72 -4.98
CA VAL A 35 -6.03 2.85 -5.83
C VAL A 35 -6.42 1.40 -5.61
N ALA A 36 -6.49 1.00 -4.36
CA ALA A 36 -6.85 -0.34 -3.94
C ALA A 36 -7.81 -0.26 -2.75
N ALA A 37 -8.86 -1.07 -2.78
CA ALA A 37 -10.07 -0.83 -1.99
C ALA A 37 -10.12 -1.65 -0.69
N GLY A 38 -9.07 -2.42 -0.39
CA GLY A 38 -9.00 -3.26 0.81
C GLY A 38 -9.69 -4.61 0.66
N SER A 39 -10.02 -5.06 -0.56
CA SER A 39 -10.56 -6.40 -0.80
C SER A 39 -9.56 -7.47 -0.42
N ARG A 40 -10.03 -8.72 -0.27
CA ARG A 40 -9.18 -9.85 0.12
C ARG A 40 -7.99 -10.06 -0.82
N ASP A 41 -8.12 -9.75 -2.10
CA ASP A 41 -7.07 -9.91 -3.11
C ASP A 41 -6.21 -8.65 -3.35
N ALA A 42 -6.55 -7.51 -2.73
CA ALA A 42 -5.86 -6.24 -2.89
C ALA A 42 -5.96 -5.36 -1.62
N GLY A 43 -4.81 -4.99 -1.05
CA GLY A 43 -4.76 -4.15 0.17
C GLY A 43 -5.44 -2.78 0.03
N ALA A 44 -5.57 -2.04 1.12
CA ALA A 44 -6.12 -0.69 1.09
C ALA A 44 -5.05 0.35 0.75
N ALA A 45 -5.28 1.16 -0.29
CA ALA A 45 -4.37 2.24 -0.69
C ALA A 45 -5.11 3.40 -1.35
N VAL A 46 -4.76 4.64 -0.98
CA VAL A 46 -5.30 5.87 -1.60
C VAL A 46 -4.19 6.76 -2.12
N TYR A 47 -4.45 7.39 -3.25
CA TYR A 47 -3.56 8.32 -3.92
C TYR A 47 -4.16 9.73 -3.89
N VAL A 48 -3.48 10.65 -3.21
CA VAL A 48 -3.92 12.05 -3.11
C VAL A 48 -3.19 12.88 -4.16
N PHE A 49 -3.98 13.59 -4.95
CA PHE A 49 -3.52 14.43 -6.04
C PHE A 49 -3.68 15.90 -5.67
N SER A 50 -2.63 16.70 -5.90
CA SER A 50 -2.74 18.17 -5.93
C SER A 50 -2.12 18.78 -7.19
N GLU A 51 -2.12 20.11 -7.33
CA GLU A 51 -1.36 20.77 -8.40
C GLU A 51 0.16 20.68 -8.20
N PHE A 52 0.60 20.45 -6.96
CA PHE A 52 2.00 20.60 -6.56
C PHE A 52 2.66 19.26 -6.20
N ASN A 53 1.94 18.36 -5.55
CA ASN A 53 2.48 17.15 -4.94
C ASN A 53 1.54 15.94 -5.12
N ARG A 54 2.07 14.73 -5.00
CA ARG A 54 1.34 13.46 -4.99
C ARG A 54 1.74 12.62 -3.80
N TYR A 55 0.73 12.02 -3.17
CA TYR A 55 0.89 11.24 -1.95
C TYR A 55 0.24 9.88 -2.14
N LEU A 56 0.92 8.83 -1.69
CA LEU A 56 0.36 7.49 -1.61
C LEU A 56 0.25 7.10 -0.15
N PHE A 57 -0.95 6.78 0.31
CA PHE A 57 -1.17 6.23 1.65
C PHE A 57 -1.31 4.71 1.51
N ASN A 58 -0.41 3.99 2.19
CA ASN A 58 -0.19 2.55 2.08
C ASN A 58 0.22 2.06 0.70
N CYS A 59 0.97 0.96 0.67
CA CYS A 59 1.51 0.36 -0.54
C CYS A 59 1.63 -1.16 -0.36
N GLY A 60 0.48 -1.83 -0.17
CA GLY A 60 0.38 -3.28 -0.18
C GLY A 60 0.70 -3.90 -1.53
N GLU A 61 0.71 -5.23 -1.60
CA GLU A 61 0.92 -5.96 -2.85
C GLU A 61 -0.05 -5.53 -3.94
N GLY A 62 0.42 -5.47 -5.19
CA GLY A 62 -0.40 -5.12 -6.34
C GLY A 62 -0.65 -3.63 -6.52
N THR A 63 -0.30 -2.77 -5.54
CA THR A 63 -0.50 -1.31 -5.64
C THR A 63 0.17 -0.74 -6.89
N GLN A 64 1.43 -1.11 -7.17
CA GLN A 64 2.13 -0.66 -8.38
C GLN A 64 1.44 -1.11 -9.67
N ARG A 65 0.88 -2.33 -9.66
CA ARG A 65 0.19 -2.93 -10.81
C ARG A 65 -1.13 -2.22 -11.07
N ALA A 66 -1.92 -1.97 -10.02
CA ALA A 66 -3.16 -1.21 -10.10
C ALA A 66 -2.90 0.22 -10.62
N MET A 67 -1.85 0.88 -10.15
CA MET A 67 -1.46 2.19 -10.68
C MET A 67 -1.11 2.12 -12.19
N GLN A 68 -0.38 1.09 -12.62
CA GLN A 68 -0.06 0.90 -14.04
C GLN A 68 -1.30 0.59 -14.89
N GLU A 69 -2.20 -0.27 -14.37
CA GLU A 69 -3.46 -0.67 -14.99
C GLU A 69 -4.29 0.56 -15.35
N HIS A 70 -4.43 1.46 -14.38
CA HIS A 70 -5.27 2.65 -14.48
C HIS A 70 -4.53 3.91 -14.90
N LYS A 71 -3.25 3.79 -15.32
CA LYS A 71 -2.42 4.90 -15.79
C LYS A 71 -2.23 6.01 -14.74
N LEU A 72 -2.25 5.66 -13.45
CA LEU A 72 -1.91 6.56 -12.35
C LEU A 72 -0.39 6.80 -12.37
N LYS A 73 0.01 8.07 -12.44
CA LYS A 73 1.40 8.46 -12.70
C LYS A 73 2.28 8.32 -11.45
N ILE A 74 2.97 7.20 -11.34
CA ILE A 74 4.01 6.95 -10.33
C ILE A 74 5.16 7.97 -10.44
N SER A 75 5.46 8.46 -11.65
CA SER A 75 6.58 9.38 -11.88
C SER A 75 6.45 10.75 -11.20
N HIS A 76 5.28 11.09 -10.67
CA HIS A 76 5.03 12.32 -9.92
C HIS A 76 4.90 12.06 -8.41
N LEU A 77 5.09 10.82 -7.95
CA LEU A 77 4.94 10.45 -6.55
C LEU A 77 6.03 11.10 -5.69
N ASP A 78 5.60 11.85 -4.67
CA ASP A 78 6.51 12.63 -3.83
C ASP A 78 6.68 12.03 -2.46
N SER A 79 5.58 11.52 -1.90
CA SER A 79 5.57 10.96 -0.57
C SER A 79 4.73 9.70 -0.47
N ILE A 80 5.22 8.74 0.32
CA ILE A 80 4.50 7.53 0.68
C ILE A 80 4.33 7.53 2.20
N PHE A 81 3.08 7.49 2.64
CA PHE A 81 2.70 7.51 4.05
C PHE A 81 2.17 6.13 4.42
N LEU A 82 2.74 5.51 5.45
CA LEU A 82 2.43 4.14 5.85
C LEU A 82 1.85 4.16 7.26
N SER A 83 0.63 3.66 7.41
CA SER A 83 -0.06 3.65 8.70
C SER A 83 0.48 2.55 9.63
N ARG A 84 0.85 1.39 9.08
CA ARG A 84 1.46 0.28 9.83
C ARG A 84 2.61 -0.33 9.04
N VAL A 85 3.55 -0.98 9.72
CA VAL A 85 4.60 -1.81 9.08
C VAL A 85 4.13 -3.26 9.09
N SER A 86 2.99 -3.49 8.45
CA SER A 86 2.41 -4.82 8.19
C SER A 86 2.50 -5.15 6.71
N TRP A 87 2.52 -6.43 6.33
CA TRP A 87 2.62 -6.83 4.93
C TRP A 87 1.51 -6.22 4.06
N ALA A 88 0.29 -6.09 4.61
CA ALA A 88 -0.84 -5.45 3.93
C ALA A 88 -0.56 -3.99 3.54
N ASN A 89 0.30 -3.29 4.29
CA ASN A 89 0.65 -1.89 4.04
C ASN A 89 1.96 -1.73 3.26
N VAL A 90 2.91 -2.66 3.40
CA VAL A 90 4.28 -2.48 2.88
C VAL A 90 4.70 -3.47 1.80
N GLY A 91 3.93 -4.53 1.55
CA GLY A 91 4.33 -5.64 0.67
C GLY A 91 4.64 -5.24 -0.78
N GLY A 92 4.05 -4.15 -1.27
CA GLY A 92 4.32 -3.61 -2.61
C GLY A 92 5.50 -2.61 -2.67
N LEU A 93 6.06 -2.20 -1.53
CA LEU A 93 7.15 -1.22 -1.49
C LEU A 93 8.43 -1.67 -2.21
N PRO A 94 8.90 -2.94 -2.11
CA PRO A 94 10.09 -3.37 -2.83
C PRO A 94 9.97 -3.11 -4.34
N GLY A 95 8.85 -3.52 -4.95
CA GLY A 95 8.55 -3.28 -6.36
C GLY A 95 8.36 -1.80 -6.69
N MET A 96 7.65 -1.06 -5.83
CA MET A 96 7.45 0.38 -6.00
C MET A 96 8.79 1.14 -6.00
N ILE A 97 9.68 0.87 -5.05
CA ILE A 97 11.00 1.54 -4.96
C ILE A 97 11.88 1.23 -6.16
N LEU A 98 11.88 -0.03 -6.64
CA LEU A 98 12.55 -0.42 -7.88
C LEU A 98 12.02 0.36 -9.09
N THR A 99 10.70 0.51 -9.18
CA THR A 99 10.04 1.28 -10.25
C THR A 99 10.38 2.77 -10.16
N LEU A 100 10.32 3.38 -8.97
CA LEU A 100 10.68 4.78 -8.75
C LEU A 100 12.15 5.05 -9.13
N LYS A 101 13.06 4.13 -8.77
CA LYS A 101 14.47 4.17 -9.15
C LYS A 101 14.67 4.08 -10.66
N ALA A 102 13.96 3.16 -11.32
CA ALA A 102 14.03 2.98 -12.78
C ALA A 102 13.52 4.22 -13.54
N ILE A 103 12.51 4.92 -13.01
CA ILE A 103 12.02 6.20 -13.55
C ILE A 103 13.03 7.34 -13.36
N GLY A 104 13.96 7.21 -12.40
CA GLY A 104 14.98 8.22 -12.10
C GLY A 104 14.49 9.31 -11.13
N LEU A 105 13.49 9.01 -10.29
CA LEU A 105 13.07 9.91 -9.22
C LEU A 105 14.22 10.06 -8.20
N GLN A 106 14.63 11.31 -7.97
CA GLN A 106 15.80 11.62 -7.13
C GLN A 106 15.49 11.50 -5.64
N ARG A 107 14.24 11.78 -5.24
CA ARG A 107 13.81 11.80 -3.84
C ARG A 107 12.36 11.36 -3.73
N CYS A 108 12.08 10.52 -2.74
CA CYS A 108 10.74 10.18 -2.28
C CYS A 108 10.74 10.18 -0.75
N VAL A 109 9.71 10.80 -0.17
CA VAL A 109 9.60 11.00 1.27
C VAL A 109 8.76 9.89 1.87
N PHE A 110 9.28 9.19 2.87
CA PHE A 110 8.56 8.12 3.57
C PHE A 110 8.17 8.58 4.97
N LEU A 111 6.90 8.48 5.33
CA LEU A 111 6.38 8.69 6.69
C LEU A 111 5.75 7.41 7.20
N GLY A 112 5.88 7.15 8.50
CA GLY A 112 5.24 6.02 9.15
C GLY A 112 5.86 5.67 10.50
N PRO A 113 5.45 4.54 11.09
CA PRO A 113 5.94 4.08 12.39
C PRO A 113 7.48 3.92 12.42
N PRO A 114 8.12 3.97 13.60
CA PRO A 114 9.58 3.84 13.74
C PRO A 114 10.18 2.58 13.09
N LYS A 115 9.43 1.47 13.10
CA LYS A 115 9.81 0.19 12.46
C LYS A 115 10.08 0.31 10.95
N LEU A 116 9.53 1.34 10.29
CA LEU A 116 9.67 1.54 8.85
C LEU A 116 11.13 1.68 8.42
N GLN A 117 11.97 2.33 9.23
CA GLN A 117 13.38 2.48 8.91
C GLN A 117 14.11 1.14 8.84
N ASN A 118 13.74 0.20 9.72
CA ASN A 118 14.32 -1.14 9.74
C ASN A 118 13.83 -1.96 8.55
N TYR A 119 12.54 -1.89 8.23
CA TYR A 119 11.99 -2.50 7.01
C TYR A 119 12.67 -1.99 5.74
N LEU A 120 12.84 -0.67 5.59
CA LEU A 120 13.52 -0.06 4.45
C LEU A 120 15.00 -0.44 4.36
N LYS A 121 15.66 -0.77 5.48
CA LYS A 121 17.02 -1.34 5.49
C LYS A 121 17.00 -2.80 5.04
N ALA A 122 16.04 -3.59 5.53
CA ALA A 122 15.90 -5.02 5.20
C ALA A 122 15.66 -5.24 3.70
N ILE A 123 14.77 -4.47 3.07
CA ILE A 123 14.48 -4.62 1.63
C ILE A 123 15.66 -4.20 0.72
N ARG A 124 16.68 -3.50 1.24
CA ARG A 124 17.88 -3.15 0.45
C ARG A 124 18.75 -4.35 0.11
N LEU A 125 18.50 -5.51 0.73
CA LEU A 125 19.18 -6.76 0.40
C LEU A 125 18.92 -7.22 -1.04
N PHE A 126 17.80 -6.81 -1.66
CA PHE A 126 17.39 -7.27 -2.99
C PHE A 126 17.81 -6.39 -4.19
N PRO A 127 17.61 -5.05 -4.16
CA PRO A 127 17.82 -4.19 -5.34
C PRO A 127 19.29 -3.77 -5.56
N GLY A 128 20.23 -4.35 -4.81
CA GLY A 128 21.62 -3.88 -4.75
C GLY A 128 21.75 -2.44 -4.25
N PRO A 129 22.92 -1.79 -4.40
CA PRO A 129 23.14 -0.44 -3.88
C PRO A 129 22.16 0.60 -4.47
N LEU A 130 21.41 1.30 -3.62
CA LEU A 130 20.52 2.42 -3.99
C LEU A 130 21.29 3.73 -4.23
N LYS A 131 22.45 3.70 -4.90
CA LYS A 131 23.42 4.82 -5.01
C LYS A 131 22.91 6.11 -5.71
N ARG A 132 21.60 6.26 -6.01
CA ARG A 132 21.03 7.40 -6.76
C ARG A 132 19.62 7.86 -6.33
N MET A 133 19.08 7.36 -5.22
CA MET A 133 17.77 7.80 -4.72
C MET A 133 17.87 8.12 -3.23
N ASP A 134 17.54 9.35 -2.86
CA ASP A 134 17.45 9.78 -1.46
C ASP A 134 16.10 9.32 -0.88
N LEU A 135 16.14 8.24 -0.10
CA LEU A 135 15.01 7.77 0.68
C LEU A 135 15.00 8.56 2.00
N ALA A 136 14.36 9.73 1.98
CA ALA A 136 14.18 10.55 3.16
C ALA A 136 13.08 9.93 4.03
N VAL A 137 13.45 9.36 5.17
CA VAL A 137 12.51 8.81 6.15
C VAL A 137 12.26 9.87 7.20
N HIS A 138 11.03 10.40 7.26
CA HIS A 138 10.59 11.21 8.39
C HIS A 138 10.04 10.28 9.46
N LEU A 139 10.77 10.20 10.56
CA LEU A 139 10.40 9.34 11.68
C LEU A 139 9.20 9.94 12.40
N HIS A 140 8.44 9.07 13.06
CA HIS A 140 7.32 9.42 13.93
C HIS A 140 7.64 10.51 14.98
N THR A 141 8.91 10.68 15.37
CA THR A 141 9.37 11.73 16.30
C THR A 141 9.26 13.15 15.74
N GLU A 142 9.01 13.30 14.45
CA GLU A 142 8.66 14.56 13.79
C GLU A 142 7.13 14.57 13.59
N PRO A 143 6.36 15.18 14.51
CA PRO A 143 4.90 15.06 14.52
C PRO A 143 4.24 15.77 13.34
N GLU A 144 4.94 16.71 12.69
CA GLU A 144 4.44 17.51 11.60
C GLU A 144 5.34 17.38 10.37
N TYR A 145 4.73 17.09 9.22
CA TYR A 145 5.34 17.20 7.90
C TYR A 145 4.61 18.27 7.09
N LYS A 146 5.36 19.18 6.47
CA LYS A 146 4.78 20.31 5.72
C LYS A 146 5.47 20.48 4.38
N ASP A 147 4.67 20.64 3.33
CA ASP A 147 5.14 20.89 1.97
C ASP A 147 4.37 22.04 1.30
N GLU A 148 4.31 22.10 -0.03
CA GLU A 148 3.59 23.18 -0.72
C GLU A 148 2.06 23.03 -0.70
N THR A 149 1.54 21.80 -0.57
CA THR A 149 0.11 21.47 -0.67
C THR A 149 -0.57 21.47 0.70
N MET A 150 0.05 20.82 1.69
CA MET A 150 -0.60 20.55 2.97
C MET A 150 0.39 20.40 4.13
N THR A 151 -0.14 20.53 5.34
CA THR A 151 0.48 20.08 6.58
C THR A 151 -0.14 18.74 6.98
N VAL A 152 0.70 17.76 7.30
CA VAL A 152 0.32 16.41 7.73
C VAL A 152 0.81 16.18 9.15
N TYR A 153 -0.09 15.79 10.04
CA TYR A 153 0.21 15.43 11.42
C TYR A 153 0.16 13.91 11.61
N GLN A 154 1.21 13.34 12.20
CA GLN A 154 1.31 11.92 12.52
C GLN A 154 0.75 11.66 13.92
N ILE A 155 -0.32 10.86 14.03
CA ILE A 155 -1.01 10.57 15.29
C ILE A 155 -0.75 9.10 15.64
N PRO A 156 0.10 8.82 16.65
CA PRO A 156 0.38 7.46 17.08
C PRO A 156 -0.80 6.89 17.87
N LEU A 157 -1.16 5.66 17.57
CA LEU A 157 -2.21 4.89 18.22
C LEU A 157 -1.62 3.56 18.67
N THR A 158 -1.71 3.28 19.96
CA THR A 158 -1.21 2.02 20.54
C THR A 158 -2.39 1.15 20.95
N GLY A 159 -2.49 -0.02 20.33
CA GLY A 159 -3.53 -0.99 20.62
C GLY A 159 -3.19 -1.89 21.81
N LYS A 160 -4.23 -2.49 22.39
CA LYS A 160 -4.07 -3.62 23.33
C LYS A 160 -4.01 -4.92 22.51
N PRO A 161 -3.06 -5.84 22.77
CA PRO A 161 -3.03 -7.14 22.10
C PRO A 161 -4.33 -7.91 22.30
N LEU A 162 -4.79 -8.63 21.28
CA LEU A 162 -5.93 -9.54 21.42
C LEU A 162 -5.52 -10.75 22.26
N ALA A 163 -6.40 -11.22 23.15
CA ALA A 163 -6.11 -12.33 24.06
C ALA A 163 -5.68 -13.63 23.34
N ALA A 164 -6.11 -13.82 22.08
CA ALA A 164 -5.78 -14.98 21.25
C ALA A 164 -4.31 -15.03 20.76
N GLU A 165 -3.58 -13.91 20.75
CA GLU A 165 -2.16 -13.89 20.31
C GLU A 165 -1.18 -14.29 21.43
N SER A 166 -1.69 -14.56 22.63
CA SER A 166 -0.87 -14.92 23.80
C SER A 166 -0.61 -16.43 23.96
N SER A 167 -1.29 -17.28 23.19
CA SER A 167 -1.11 -18.74 23.23
C SER A 167 -0.28 -19.24 22.05
N SER A 168 1.03 -18.99 22.08
CA SER A 168 1.96 -19.81 21.32
C SER A 168 2.09 -21.19 21.99
N PRO A 169 2.22 -22.30 21.23
CA PRO A 169 2.39 -23.63 21.82
C PRO A 169 3.73 -23.68 22.56
N GLN A 170 3.71 -23.81 23.88
CA GLN A 170 4.91 -24.10 24.65
C GLN A 170 5.38 -25.53 24.32
N SER A 171 6.59 -25.64 23.78
CA SER A 171 7.29 -26.92 23.67
C SER A 171 7.50 -27.52 25.08
N PRO A 172 7.24 -28.82 25.30
CA PRO A 172 7.39 -29.42 26.63
C PRO A 172 8.86 -29.39 27.08
N GLY A 173 9.08 -28.77 28.24
CA GLY A 173 10.41 -28.54 28.82
C GLY A 173 11.14 -29.84 29.18
N ALA A 174 12.39 -29.93 28.74
CA ALA A 174 13.35 -30.90 29.27
C ALA A 174 13.94 -30.36 30.58
N SER A 175 13.76 -31.13 31.65
CA SER A 175 14.29 -30.85 32.99
C SER A 175 15.82 -30.91 33.01
N PRO A 176 16.53 -30.06 33.79
CA PRO A 176 17.98 -30.16 33.93
C PRO A 176 18.34 -31.18 35.02
N GLN A 177 18.91 -32.33 34.65
CA GLN A 177 19.66 -33.16 35.57
C GLN A 177 21.15 -32.97 35.33
N GLY A 178 21.85 -32.57 36.38
CA GLY A 178 23.30 -32.42 36.41
C GLY A 178 24.03 -33.77 36.46
N GLY A 179 25.25 -33.78 35.92
CA GLY A 179 26.17 -34.91 36.00
C GLY A 179 27.57 -34.48 35.55
N ASN A 180 28.52 -34.57 36.46
CA ASN A 180 29.91 -34.12 36.37
C ASN A 180 30.84 -35.14 35.68
N SER A 181 31.86 -34.62 34.95
CA SER A 181 33.23 -35.16 34.76
C SER A 181 33.50 -36.30 33.75
N PRO A 182 34.76 -36.55 33.30
CA PRO A 182 35.84 -35.62 32.90
C PRO A 182 36.62 -36.05 31.61
N LYS A 183 37.56 -35.19 31.19
CA LYS A 183 38.53 -35.27 30.08
C LYS A 183 39.36 -36.58 29.97
N ARG A 184 39.75 -36.95 28.73
CA ARG A 184 41.03 -37.63 28.41
C ARG A 184 41.61 -37.19 27.06
N ASP A 185 42.92 -36.96 27.09
CA ASP A 185 43.86 -36.70 25.99
C ASP A 185 44.13 -37.93 25.10
N THR A 186 44.53 -37.70 23.84
CA THR A 186 45.75 -38.23 23.17
C THR A 186 45.82 -37.74 21.70
N GLY A 187 46.94 -37.13 21.27
CA GLY A 187 47.27 -36.81 19.86
C GLY A 187 48.05 -37.95 19.16
N PRO A 188 48.97 -37.72 18.20
CA PRO A 188 49.04 -36.72 17.12
C PRO A 188 49.38 -37.36 15.73
N GLY A 189 49.33 -36.59 14.62
CA GLY A 189 49.90 -37.02 13.32
C GLY A 189 49.63 -36.09 12.13
N SER A 190 50.64 -35.31 11.73
CA SER A 190 50.71 -34.41 10.54
C SER A 190 51.29 -35.19 9.32
N PRO A 191 51.56 -34.64 8.08
CA PRO A 191 51.67 -33.23 7.70
C PRO A 191 51.20 -32.77 6.28
N ARG A 192 50.96 -31.44 6.23
CA ARG A 192 51.33 -30.41 5.22
C ARG A 192 51.31 -30.71 3.70
N ALA A 193 50.61 -29.84 2.98
CA ALA A 193 51.14 -29.18 1.79
C ALA A 193 50.85 -27.68 1.83
N ALA A 194 51.86 -26.88 1.48
CA ALA A 194 51.97 -25.44 1.68
C ALA A 194 51.54 -24.65 0.44
N GLN A 195 51.04 -23.43 0.65
CA GLN A 195 51.46 -22.25 -0.11
C GLN A 195 51.17 -20.95 0.66
N GLN A 196 52.27 -20.30 1.07
CA GLN A 196 52.45 -18.91 1.46
C GLN A 196 52.06 -17.99 0.27
N SER A 197 51.69 -16.70 0.38
CA SER A 197 51.59 -15.71 1.46
C SER A 197 51.06 -14.42 0.81
N LEU A 198 50.34 -13.58 1.55
CA LEU A 198 50.53 -12.12 1.69
C LEU A 198 49.36 -11.55 2.51
N GLU A 199 49.61 -11.35 3.80
CA GLU A 199 48.74 -10.58 4.70
C GLU A 199 49.17 -9.11 4.68
N GLU A 200 48.21 -8.18 4.68
CA GLU A 200 48.30 -6.96 5.49
C GLU A 200 46.92 -6.62 6.09
N GLY A 201 46.84 -6.66 7.43
CA GLY A 201 46.16 -5.64 8.22
C GLY A 201 44.65 -5.76 8.49
N ARG A 202 44.18 -6.78 9.22
CA ARG A 202 42.88 -6.73 9.91
C ARG A 202 42.99 -7.05 11.40
N LYS A 203 43.05 -6.00 12.22
CA LYS A 203 42.87 -6.08 13.68
C LYS A 203 41.45 -6.55 13.99
N SER A 204 41.33 -7.74 14.57
CA SER A 204 40.08 -8.26 15.15
C SER A 204 39.92 -7.73 16.58
N PRO A 205 38.76 -7.19 16.98
CA PRO A 205 38.45 -7.06 18.39
C PRO A 205 37.84 -8.36 18.93
N LYS A 206 38.17 -8.60 20.19
CA LYS A 206 37.93 -9.77 21.01
C LYS A 206 36.44 -10.10 21.19
N LYS A 207 36.14 -11.40 21.27
CA LYS A 207 34.88 -11.96 21.77
C LYS A 207 34.56 -11.40 23.17
N ALA A 208 33.37 -10.84 23.32
CA ALA A 208 32.75 -10.56 24.60
C ALA A 208 31.32 -11.14 24.58
N GLY A 209 31.02 -11.89 25.65
CA GLY A 209 29.78 -12.56 26.06
C GLY A 209 28.52 -12.43 25.20
N ASP A 210 27.95 -13.61 24.89
CA ASP A 210 26.53 -13.80 24.61
C ASP A 210 25.68 -13.19 25.74
N GLU A 211 25.17 -11.98 25.52
CA GLU A 211 23.92 -11.52 26.13
C GLU A 211 22.83 -11.62 25.06
N GLN A 212 22.09 -12.72 25.10
CA GLN A 212 20.85 -12.89 24.38
C GLN A 212 19.81 -11.91 24.96
N LYS A 213 19.87 -10.66 24.49
CA LYS A 213 18.83 -9.66 24.75
C LYS A 213 17.58 -10.09 24.01
N CYS A 214 16.67 -10.71 24.76
CA CYS A 214 15.25 -10.80 24.40
C CYS A 214 14.79 -9.40 23.96
N ALA A 215 14.54 -9.23 22.66
CA ALA A 215 14.12 -7.97 22.08
C ALA A 215 12.82 -7.56 22.78
N ARG A 216 12.88 -6.49 23.59
CA ARG A 216 11.70 -5.92 24.23
C ARG A 216 10.66 -5.64 23.14
N ARG A 217 9.52 -6.33 23.21
CA ARG A 217 8.37 -6.16 22.32
C ARG A 217 8.02 -4.67 22.24
N HIS A 218 8.23 -4.07 21.07
CA HIS A 218 7.67 -2.75 20.81
C HIS A 218 6.14 -2.89 20.72
N PRO A 219 5.36 -1.96 21.31
CA PRO A 219 3.90 -1.98 21.24
C PRO A 219 3.44 -1.99 19.77
N ASP A 220 2.31 -2.67 19.48
CA ASP A 220 1.69 -2.60 18.16
C ASP A 220 1.19 -1.17 17.95
N LEU A 221 1.83 -0.49 17.00
CA LEU A 221 1.72 0.94 16.78
C LEU A 221 1.17 1.18 15.39
N VAL A 222 0.07 1.92 15.34
CA VAL A 222 -0.54 2.42 14.11
C VAL A 222 -0.38 3.94 14.07
N THR A 223 -0.02 4.48 12.92
CA THR A 223 0.04 5.93 12.68
C THR A 223 -1.16 6.34 11.85
N ALA A 224 -2.03 7.16 12.41
CA ALA A 224 -3.05 7.88 11.65
C ALA A 224 -2.47 9.20 11.12
N PHE A 225 -3.03 9.70 10.02
CA PHE A 225 -2.56 10.91 9.35
C PHE A 225 -3.68 11.93 9.24
N LEU A 226 -3.52 13.07 9.92
CA LEU A 226 -4.41 14.21 9.81
C LEU A 226 -3.82 15.21 8.83
N CYS A 227 -4.51 15.45 7.72
CA CYS A 227 -4.01 16.23 6.59
C CYS A 227 -4.79 17.54 6.46
N LYS A 228 -4.12 18.67 6.68
CA LYS A 228 -4.67 20.03 6.54
C LYS A 228 -4.17 20.66 5.23
N VAL A 229 -5.05 20.75 4.24
CA VAL A 229 -4.74 21.42 2.98
C VAL A 229 -4.49 22.91 3.24
N HIS A 230 -3.45 23.47 2.61
CA HIS A 230 -3.11 24.88 2.84
C HIS A 230 -4.23 25.84 2.40
N PRO A 231 -4.45 26.93 3.15
CA PRO A 231 -5.48 27.91 2.82
C PRO A 231 -5.17 28.59 1.49
N ARG A 232 -6.23 28.98 0.79
CA ARG A 232 -6.11 29.73 -0.46
C ARG A 232 -6.78 31.08 -0.31
N LYS A 233 -5.99 32.13 -0.53
CA LYS A 233 -6.48 33.51 -0.54
C LYS A 233 -7.55 33.70 -1.62
N GLY A 234 -8.50 34.57 -1.33
CA GLY A 234 -9.56 34.99 -2.25
C GLY A 234 -9.04 35.42 -3.61
N LYS A 235 -9.86 35.19 -4.65
CA LYS A 235 -9.63 35.76 -5.98
C LYS A 235 -10.04 37.24 -5.96
N PHE A 236 -9.20 38.10 -6.53
CA PHE A 236 -9.53 39.51 -6.69
C PHE A 236 -10.57 39.66 -7.82
N LEU A 237 -11.64 40.39 -7.55
CA LEU A 237 -12.78 40.60 -8.42
C LEU A 237 -12.49 41.76 -9.36
N VAL A 238 -11.81 41.45 -10.46
CA VAL A 238 -11.35 42.43 -11.47
C VAL A 238 -12.50 43.30 -11.99
N ALA A 239 -13.68 42.70 -12.25
CA ALA A 239 -14.84 43.44 -12.74
C ALA A 239 -15.31 44.53 -11.74
N LYS A 240 -15.47 44.18 -10.46
CA LYS A 240 -15.82 45.15 -9.41
C LYS A 240 -14.75 46.22 -9.23
N ALA A 241 -13.48 45.84 -9.34
CA ALA A 241 -12.37 46.78 -9.25
C ALA A 241 -12.39 47.82 -10.39
N GLN A 242 -12.75 47.39 -11.60
CA GLN A 242 -12.93 48.30 -12.75
C GLN A 242 -14.12 49.25 -12.53
N GLU A 243 -15.23 48.75 -11.98
CA GLU A 243 -16.40 49.59 -11.62
C GLU A 243 -16.06 50.65 -10.57
N LEU A 244 -15.16 50.35 -9.63
CA LEU A 244 -14.70 51.29 -8.61
C LEU A 244 -13.64 52.29 -9.11
N GLY A 245 -13.22 52.18 -10.38
CA GLY A 245 -12.22 53.06 -10.99
C GLY A 245 -10.76 52.71 -10.62
N LEU A 246 -10.50 51.51 -10.12
CA LEU A 246 -9.13 51.10 -9.78
C LEU A 246 -8.28 50.92 -11.04
N PRO A 247 -6.95 51.15 -10.97
CA PRO A 247 -6.05 51.16 -12.12
C PRO A 247 -5.69 49.74 -12.61
N VAL A 248 -6.70 48.91 -12.85
CA VAL A 248 -6.61 47.52 -13.31
C VAL A 248 -5.84 47.44 -14.63
N GLY A 249 -4.85 46.53 -14.68
CA GLY A 249 -3.98 46.36 -15.85
C GLY A 249 -2.72 47.21 -15.84
N THR A 250 -2.55 48.11 -14.87
CA THR A 250 -1.31 48.86 -14.65
C THR A 250 -0.47 48.25 -13.52
N PRO A 251 0.85 48.49 -13.46
CA PRO A 251 1.68 48.06 -12.32
C PRO A 251 1.21 48.59 -10.95
N ALA A 252 0.47 49.71 -10.93
CA ALA A 252 -0.02 50.36 -9.70
C ALA A 252 -1.12 49.56 -8.98
N ILE A 253 -1.79 48.62 -9.65
CA ILE A 253 -2.83 47.78 -9.01
C ILE A 253 -2.24 46.66 -8.15
N LEU A 254 -1.00 46.25 -8.40
CA LEU A 254 -0.40 45.08 -7.75
C LEU A 254 -0.24 45.24 -6.23
N PRO A 255 0.21 46.40 -5.69
CA PRO A 255 0.23 46.64 -4.26
C PRO A 255 -1.19 46.59 -3.65
N ILE A 256 -2.18 47.18 -4.33
CA ILE A 256 -3.59 47.20 -3.87
C ILE A 256 -4.14 45.77 -3.79
N ILE A 257 -3.94 44.95 -4.83
CA ILE A 257 -4.37 43.55 -4.84
C ILE A 257 -3.68 42.77 -3.71
N THR A 258 -2.40 43.01 -3.48
CA THR A 258 -1.62 42.27 -2.48
C THR A 258 -2.14 42.56 -1.07
N ALA A 259 -2.33 43.84 -0.73
CA ALA A 259 -2.82 44.24 0.58
C ALA A 259 -4.30 43.82 0.79
N LEU A 260 -5.18 43.96 -0.21
CA LEU A 260 -6.57 43.47 -0.11
C LEU A 260 -6.62 41.94 0.07
N LYS A 261 -5.77 41.18 -0.62
CA LYS A 261 -5.66 39.73 -0.44
C LYS A 261 -5.04 39.33 0.90
N ASN A 262 -4.35 40.24 1.59
CA ASN A 262 -3.87 40.03 2.96
C ASN A 262 -4.94 40.37 4.01
N GLY A 263 -6.12 40.85 3.60
CA GLY A 263 -7.16 41.31 4.52
C GLY A 263 -6.94 42.73 5.03
N GLU A 264 -6.02 43.49 4.42
CA GLU A 264 -5.76 44.87 4.79
C GLU A 264 -6.78 45.80 4.12
N ARG A 265 -7.32 46.75 4.89
CA ARG A 265 -8.15 47.84 4.34
C ARG A 265 -7.22 48.93 3.82
N ILE A 266 -7.52 49.43 2.61
CA ILE A 266 -6.63 50.39 1.93
C ILE A 266 -7.45 51.58 1.47
N THR A 267 -6.95 52.79 1.70
CA THR A 267 -7.54 53.99 1.10
C THR A 267 -6.88 54.28 -0.24
N PHE A 268 -7.68 54.35 -1.30
CA PHE A 268 -7.23 54.73 -2.64
C PHE A 268 -8.09 55.88 -3.15
N GLU A 269 -7.46 57.00 -3.55
CA GLU A 269 -8.15 58.22 -4.04
C GLU A 269 -9.30 58.71 -3.15
N GLY A 270 -9.11 58.61 -1.82
CA GLY A 270 -10.11 59.03 -0.82
C GLY A 270 -11.24 58.03 -0.57
N LYS A 271 -11.26 56.87 -1.24
CA LYS A 271 -12.21 55.77 -0.98
C LYS A 271 -11.55 54.67 -0.17
N GLU A 272 -12.23 54.18 0.87
CA GLU A 272 -11.79 52.99 1.62
C GLU A 272 -12.17 51.73 0.85
N LEU A 273 -11.18 50.89 0.54
CA LEU A 273 -11.34 49.63 -0.15
C LEU A 273 -11.37 48.50 0.88
N ILE A 274 -12.46 47.74 0.88
CA ILE A 274 -12.73 46.66 1.82
C ILE A 274 -12.43 45.31 1.13
N PRO A 275 -11.60 44.43 1.72
CA PRO A 275 -11.28 43.12 1.14
C PRO A 275 -12.50 42.29 0.75
N GLU A 276 -13.55 42.28 1.57
CA GLU A 276 -14.76 41.49 1.37
C GLU A 276 -15.58 41.93 0.14
N GLU A 277 -15.42 43.19 -0.31
CA GLU A 277 -16.11 43.71 -1.50
C GLU A 277 -15.38 43.34 -2.79
N LEU A 278 -14.05 43.25 -2.71
CA LEU A 278 -13.13 43.14 -3.86
C LEU A 278 -12.44 41.79 -3.99
N CYS A 279 -12.54 40.92 -2.99
CA CYS A 279 -12.01 39.57 -3.02
C CYS A 279 -13.12 38.55 -2.69
N THR A 280 -13.07 37.38 -3.30
CA THR A 280 -13.86 36.24 -2.80
C THR A 280 -13.38 35.84 -1.40
N PRO A 281 -14.21 35.16 -0.59
CA PRO A 281 -13.77 34.65 0.71
C PRO A 281 -12.52 33.77 0.61
N THR A 282 -11.68 33.81 1.65
CA THR A 282 -10.54 32.91 1.79
C THR A 282 -11.06 31.49 2.05
N ASP A 283 -10.51 30.53 1.30
CA ASP A 283 -10.76 29.11 1.54
C ASP A 283 -9.79 28.64 2.64
N PRO A 284 -10.28 28.25 3.83
CA PRO A 284 -9.43 27.91 4.97
C PRO A 284 -8.61 26.64 4.75
N GLY A 285 -8.94 25.84 3.74
CA GLY A 285 -8.32 24.55 3.48
C GLY A 285 -9.09 23.41 4.13
N PRO A 286 -9.63 22.45 3.34
CA PRO A 286 -10.29 21.30 3.91
C PRO A 286 -9.30 20.41 4.66
N VAL A 287 -9.79 19.77 5.72
CA VAL A 287 -9.07 18.76 6.49
C VAL A 287 -9.59 17.38 6.13
N PHE A 288 -8.71 16.40 5.96
CA PHE A 288 -9.09 15.00 5.83
C PHE A 288 -8.22 14.12 6.72
N LEU A 289 -8.77 12.97 7.13
CA LEU A 289 -8.12 12.01 8.01
C LEU A 289 -7.93 10.68 7.28
N VAL A 290 -6.75 10.07 7.41
CA VAL A 290 -6.49 8.67 7.04
C VAL A 290 -6.21 7.89 8.30
N LEU A 291 -7.08 6.94 8.60
CA LEU A 291 -7.06 6.15 9.83
C LEU A 291 -7.10 4.66 9.49
N GLU A 292 -6.13 3.93 10.02
CA GLU A 292 -6.19 2.47 10.10
C GLU A 292 -6.55 2.07 11.53
N CYS A 293 -7.48 1.12 11.67
CA CYS A 293 -7.81 0.49 12.95
C CYS A 293 -7.86 -1.02 12.69
N PRO A 294 -6.78 -1.76 12.94
CA PRO A 294 -6.61 -3.11 12.42
C PRO A 294 -7.49 -4.15 13.13
N HIS A 295 -7.85 -3.90 14.40
CA HIS A 295 -8.74 -4.75 15.18
C HIS A 295 -9.29 -3.99 16.40
N GLU A 296 -10.21 -4.60 17.14
CA GLU A 296 -10.99 -4.01 18.24
C GLU A 296 -10.11 -3.50 19.40
N GLY A 297 -8.91 -4.06 19.54
CA GLY A 297 -7.91 -3.66 20.54
C GLY A 297 -7.37 -2.23 20.35
N PHE A 298 -7.57 -1.63 19.16
CA PHE A 298 -7.21 -0.25 18.86
C PHE A 298 -8.36 0.74 19.02
N VAL A 299 -9.61 0.28 19.18
CA VAL A 299 -10.80 1.15 19.21
C VAL A 299 -10.72 2.19 20.33
N ASP A 300 -10.30 1.79 21.53
CA ASP A 300 -10.11 2.73 22.65
C ASP A 300 -9.09 3.82 22.31
N ALA A 301 -7.96 3.44 21.71
CA ALA A 301 -6.89 4.36 21.35
C ALA A 301 -7.35 5.39 20.32
N VAL A 302 -8.21 4.98 19.37
CA VAL A 302 -8.86 5.88 18.43
C VAL A 302 -9.85 6.81 19.14
N CYS A 303 -10.80 6.25 19.89
CA CYS A 303 -11.93 7.00 20.43
C CYS A 303 -11.50 8.01 21.51
N GLN A 304 -10.45 7.70 22.27
CA GLN A 304 -9.96 8.51 23.38
C GLN A 304 -8.85 9.49 22.96
N ASN A 305 -8.44 9.50 21.68
CA ASN A 305 -7.38 10.38 21.22
C ASN A 305 -7.81 11.86 21.26
N GLU A 306 -7.08 12.67 22.04
CA GLU A 306 -7.38 14.10 22.21
C GLU A 306 -7.32 14.89 20.89
N THR A 307 -6.44 14.50 19.96
CA THR A 307 -6.34 15.19 18.67
C THR A 307 -7.62 15.03 17.88
N PHE A 308 -8.19 13.82 17.80
CA PHE A 308 -9.47 13.62 17.08
C PHE A 308 -10.63 14.34 17.75
N GLN A 309 -10.67 14.37 19.09
CA GLN A 309 -11.71 15.06 19.84
C GLN A 309 -11.77 16.56 19.48
N ARG A 310 -10.62 17.23 19.33
CA ARG A 310 -10.57 18.66 18.92
C ARG A 310 -11.18 18.93 17.54
N TYR A 311 -11.15 17.94 16.64
CA TYR A 311 -11.75 18.01 15.31
C TYR A 311 -13.22 17.59 15.27
N GLN A 312 -13.74 17.09 16.39
CA GLN A 312 -15.13 16.69 16.58
C GLN A 312 -15.95 17.75 17.34
N GLU A 313 -15.31 18.77 17.93
CA GLU A 313 -15.97 19.83 18.70
C GLU A 313 -16.74 20.85 17.85
N GLY A 314 -16.74 20.73 16.52
CA GLY A 314 -17.52 21.59 15.63
C GLY A 314 -16.94 22.99 15.38
N HIS A 315 -15.66 23.22 15.70
CA HIS A 315 -14.98 24.48 15.39
C HIS A 315 -14.87 24.67 13.87
N PRO A 316 -15.21 25.86 13.31
CA PRO A 316 -15.16 26.12 11.86
C PRO A 316 -13.79 25.87 11.23
N GLU A 317 -12.70 26.09 11.96
CA GLU A 317 -11.32 25.88 11.48
C GLU A 317 -10.88 24.41 11.46
N HIS A 318 -11.64 23.53 12.10
CA HIS A 318 -11.35 22.11 12.29
C HIS A 318 -12.37 21.19 11.61
N GLN A 319 -13.18 21.72 10.70
CA GLN A 319 -14.15 20.89 9.99
C GLN A 319 -13.45 19.85 9.09
N VAL A 320 -13.71 18.58 9.38
CA VAL A 320 -13.17 17.45 8.59
C VAL A 320 -14.10 17.18 7.41
N ALA A 321 -13.57 17.29 6.20
CA ALA A 321 -14.32 17.03 4.97
C ALA A 321 -14.46 15.53 4.67
N LEU A 322 -13.44 14.74 5.01
CA LEU A 322 -13.39 13.30 4.71
C LEU A 322 -12.60 12.54 5.79
N VAL A 323 -13.15 11.43 6.26
CA VAL A 323 -12.42 10.41 7.02
C VAL A 323 -12.30 9.14 6.18
N ILE A 324 -11.07 8.64 6.03
CA ILE A 324 -10.75 7.43 5.28
C ILE A 324 -10.42 6.33 6.30
N HIS A 325 -11.29 5.35 6.37
CA HIS A 325 -11.26 4.21 7.29
C HIS A 325 -10.67 3.00 6.58
N MET A 326 -9.46 2.62 6.96
CA MET A 326 -8.83 1.35 6.57
C MET A 326 -9.00 0.39 7.75
N THR A 327 -10.20 -0.16 7.93
CA THR A 327 -10.56 -0.95 9.12
C THR A 327 -11.41 -2.16 8.74
N PRO A 328 -11.22 -3.32 9.39
CA PRO A 328 -12.09 -4.47 9.16
C PRO A 328 -13.55 -4.18 9.54
N GLU A 329 -14.45 -5.00 9.03
CA GLU A 329 -15.88 -4.90 9.29
C GLU A 329 -16.20 -5.11 10.77
N ALA A 330 -15.46 -5.97 11.46
CA ALA A 330 -15.59 -6.19 12.90
C ALA A 330 -15.41 -4.91 13.73
N VAL A 331 -14.50 -4.02 13.33
CA VAL A 331 -14.28 -2.73 13.99
C VAL A 331 -15.42 -1.76 13.71
N LEU A 332 -15.97 -1.75 12.49
CA LEU A 332 -17.09 -0.87 12.13
C LEU A 332 -18.39 -1.23 12.88
N ARG A 333 -18.52 -2.48 13.33
CA ARG A 333 -19.63 -2.94 14.19
C ARG A 333 -19.45 -2.53 15.66
N ASP A 334 -18.26 -2.10 16.08
CA ASP A 334 -18.02 -1.67 17.45
C ASP A 334 -18.76 -0.36 17.73
N SER A 335 -19.68 -0.39 18.70
CA SER A 335 -20.52 0.77 19.03
C SER A 335 -19.71 2.00 19.44
N ARG A 336 -18.54 1.82 20.06
CA ARG A 336 -17.66 2.95 20.43
C ARG A 336 -17.09 3.62 19.18
N TYR A 337 -16.70 2.81 18.19
CA TYR A 337 -16.19 3.31 16.92
C TYR A 337 -17.28 4.04 16.13
N GLN A 338 -18.50 3.49 16.10
CA GLN A 338 -19.65 4.14 15.47
C GLN A 338 -19.98 5.49 16.11
N GLN A 339 -20.04 5.56 17.44
CA GLN A 339 -20.22 6.83 18.16
C GLN A 339 -19.10 7.82 17.86
N TRP A 340 -17.86 7.34 17.74
CA TRP A 340 -16.74 8.19 17.35
C TRP A 340 -16.89 8.74 15.92
N MET A 341 -17.46 7.98 14.98
CA MET A 341 -17.74 8.46 13.62
C MET A 341 -18.81 9.58 13.63
N GLU A 342 -19.91 9.41 14.38
CA GLU A 342 -21.00 10.40 14.47
C GLU A 342 -20.52 11.78 14.95
N ARG A 343 -19.51 11.81 15.83
CA ARG A 343 -18.99 13.05 16.43
C ARG A 343 -18.34 14.01 15.44
N PHE A 344 -18.01 13.60 14.22
CA PHE A 344 -17.53 14.52 13.19
C PHE A 344 -18.63 15.39 12.57
N GLY A 345 -19.90 15.00 12.76
CA GLY A 345 -21.06 15.73 12.28
C GLY A 345 -21.44 15.42 10.82
N PRO A 346 -22.61 15.89 10.37
CA PRO A 346 -23.24 15.47 9.12
C PRO A 346 -22.53 15.97 7.84
N GLY A 347 -21.63 16.95 7.96
CA GLY A 347 -20.86 17.47 6.83
C GLY A 347 -19.66 16.60 6.45
N THR A 348 -19.25 15.66 7.32
CA THR A 348 -18.09 14.81 7.09
C THR A 348 -18.48 13.60 6.25
N GLN A 349 -17.70 13.33 5.20
CA GLN A 349 -17.83 12.11 4.43
C GLN A 349 -16.98 10.99 5.05
N HIS A 350 -17.46 9.75 4.98
CA HIS A 350 -16.76 8.58 5.50
C HIS A 350 -16.49 7.59 4.35
N LEU A 351 -15.23 7.39 4.01
CA LEU A 351 -14.78 6.40 3.02
C LEU A 351 -14.27 5.16 3.75
N VAL A 352 -14.80 3.98 3.43
CA VAL A 352 -14.38 2.72 4.03
C VAL A 352 -13.69 1.83 3.01
N LEU A 353 -12.46 1.38 3.33
CA LEU A 353 -11.63 0.50 2.52
C LEU A 353 -11.33 -0.78 3.30
N ASN A 354 -12.00 -1.88 2.96
CA ASN A 354 -11.91 -3.13 3.72
C ASN A 354 -12.40 -4.36 2.92
N GLU A 355 -12.42 -5.52 3.56
CA GLU A 355 -12.67 -6.84 2.97
C GLU A 355 -14.05 -6.99 2.32
N ASN A 356 -15.02 -6.14 2.68
CA ASN A 356 -16.36 -6.12 2.10
C ASN A 356 -16.43 -5.29 0.80
N SER A 357 -15.33 -4.66 0.35
CA SER A 357 -15.28 -4.02 -0.97
C SER A 357 -15.29 -5.06 -2.10
N SER A 358 -16.22 -4.92 -3.05
CA SER A 358 -16.32 -5.75 -4.26
C SER A 358 -15.55 -5.20 -5.48
N ALA A 359 -14.64 -4.25 -5.28
CA ALA A 359 -13.94 -3.57 -6.36
C ALA A 359 -13.00 -4.50 -7.16
N VAL A 360 -13.01 -4.38 -8.50
CA VAL A 360 -12.07 -5.07 -9.39
C VAL A 360 -10.92 -4.14 -9.79
N HIS A 361 -9.69 -4.48 -9.39
CA HIS A 361 -8.50 -3.64 -9.66
C HIS A 361 -7.72 -4.01 -10.92
N ASN A 362 -8.00 -5.17 -11.52
CA ASN A 362 -7.22 -5.71 -12.65
C ASN A 362 -8.13 -6.18 -13.81
N PRO A 363 -9.00 -5.32 -14.38
CA PRO A 363 -9.97 -5.72 -15.41
C PRO A 363 -9.32 -6.34 -16.65
N ARG A 364 -8.10 -5.91 -17.04
CA ARG A 364 -7.40 -6.53 -18.19
C ARG A 364 -7.04 -7.99 -17.98
N SER A 365 -6.87 -8.46 -16.74
CA SER A 365 -6.71 -9.89 -16.46
C SER A 365 -8.01 -10.67 -16.69
N TYR A 366 -9.17 -10.11 -16.33
CA TYR A 366 -10.46 -10.72 -16.64
C TYR A 366 -10.74 -10.74 -18.15
N LYS A 367 -10.42 -9.64 -18.84
CA LYS A 367 -10.59 -9.54 -20.30
C LYS A 367 -9.78 -10.59 -21.06
N ILE A 368 -8.48 -10.71 -20.78
CA ILE A 368 -7.66 -11.73 -21.46
C ILE A 368 -8.11 -13.15 -21.09
N GLN A 369 -8.51 -13.39 -19.83
CA GLN A 369 -8.99 -14.71 -19.42
C GLN A 369 -10.28 -15.07 -20.15
N THR A 370 -11.18 -14.11 -20.34
CA THR A 370 -12.42 -14.30 -21.12
C THR A 370 -12.11 -14.69 -22.56
N GLN A 371 -11.15 -14.01 -23.20
CA GLN A 371 -10.70 -14.36 -24.55
C GLN A 371 -10.10 -15.77 -24.63
N LEU A 372 -9.30 -16.17 -23.64
CA LEU A 372 -8.72 -17.52 -23.56
C LEU A 372 -9.77 -18.59 -23.26
N ASN A 373 -10.77 -18.28 -22.43
CA ASN A 373 -11.88 -19.17 -22.10
C ASN A 373 -12.73 -19.49 -23.35
N LEU A 374 -12.96 -18.49 -24.23
CA LEU A 374 -13.65 -18.71 -25.52
C LEU A 374 -12.92 -19.72 -26.41
N ILE A 375 -11.59 -19.83 -26.28
CA ILE A 375 -10.77 -20.83 -26.98
C ILE A 375 -10.92 -22.19 -26.30
N HIS A 376 -10.62 -22.29 -25.00
CA HIS A 376 -10.67 -23.55 -24.25
C HIS A 376 -11.11 -23.32 -22.78
N PRO A 377 -12.38 -23.59 -22.43
CA PRO A 377 -12.90 -23.23 -21.11
C PRO A 377 -12.32 -24.05 -19.95
N GLU A 378 -11.93 -25.31 -20.19
CA GLU A 378 -11.33 -26.16 -19.14
C GLU A 378 -9.87 -25.77 -18.82
N ILE A 379 -9.05 -25.45 -19.83
CA ILE A 379 -7.67 -24.98 -19.63
C ILE A 379 -7.67 -23.55 -19.06
N PHE A 380 -8.63 -22.73 -19.48
CA PHE A 380 -8.73 -21.33 -19.09
C PHE A 380 -10.08 -21.03 -18.42
N PRO A 381 -10.30 -21.49 -17.17
CA PRO A 381 -11.52 -21.19 -16.43
C PRO A 381 -11.64 -19.67 -16.20
N LEU A 382 -12.87 -19.16 -16.16
CA LEU A 382 -13.10 -17.74 -15.88
C LEU A 382 -12.61 -17.37 -14.49
N LEU A 383 -12.07 -16.16 -14.34
CA LEU A 383 -11.69 -15.64 -13.03
C LEU A 383 -12.94 -15.28 -12.22
N THR A 384 -12.85 -15.52 -10.92
CA THR A 384 -13.85 -15.15 -9.92
C THR A 384 -13.49 -13.83 -9.25
N THR A 385 -14.50 -13.16 -8.70
CA THR A 385 -14.31 -12.05 -7.76
C THR A 385 -14.68 -12.54 -6.37
N TYR A 386 -13.76 -12.40 -5.41
CA TYR A 386 -14.03 -12.76 -4.03
C TYR A 386 -15.12 -11.84 -3.47
N GLN A 387 -16.16 -12.43 -2.88
CA GLN A 387 -17.20 -11.71 -2.16
C GLN A 387 -17.11 -12.10 -0.70
N SER A 388 -17.09 -11.11 0.19
CA SER A 388 -17.14 -11.36 1.62
C SER A 388 -18.48 -12.00 1.97
N LYS A 389 -18.44 -13.02 2.83
CA LYS A 389 -19.65 -13.65 3.41
C LYS A 389 -20.14 -12.92 4.66
N GLU A 390 -19.36 -11.97 5.17
CA GLU A 390 -19.71 -11.19 6.34
C GLU A 390 -20.74 -10.12 6.02
N ALA A 391 -21.79 -10.03 6.85
CA ALA A 391 -22.77 -8.97 6.74
C ALA A 391 -22.11 -7.59 6.95
N GLU A 392 -22.47 -6.63 6.10
CA GLU A 392 -22.02 -5.25 6.27
C GLU A 392 -22.51 -4.67 7.60
N ALA A 393 -21.67 -3.86 8.23
CA ALA A 393 -21.98 -3.11 9.43
C ALA A 393 -22.98 -2.01 9.09
N GLU A 394 -24.04 -1.94 9.88
CA GLU A 394 -24.98 -0.82 9.87
C GLU A 394 -24.34 0.35 10.61
N CYS A 395 -23.80 1.31 9.85
CA CYS A 395 -23.22 2.52 10.40
C CYS A 395 -24.29 3.60 10.61
N PRO A 396 -24.23 4.35 11.72
CA PRO A 396 -25.20 5.43 11.98
C PRO A 396 -25.01 6.67 11.09
N VAL A 397 -23.83 6.79 10.47
CA VAL A 397 -23.53 7.84 9.50
C VAL A 397 -23.46 7.25 8.09
N PRO A 398 -23.78 8.03 7.04
CA PRO A 398 -23.59 7.59 5.67
C PRO A 398 -22.12 7.28 5.39
N ILE A 399 -21.85 6.05 4.95
CA ILE A 399 -20.53 5.61 4.51
C ILE A 399 -20.53 5.38 3.00
N VAL A 400 -19.37 5.59 2.39
CA VAL A 400 -19.09 5.21 1.01
C VAL A 400 -18.05 4.10 1.04
N ARG A 401 -18.38 2.94 0.48
CA ARG A 401 -17.42 1.84 0.30
C ARG A 401 -16.47 2.19 -0.85
N GLY A 402 -15.20 1.85 -0.69
CA GLY A 402 -14.18 2.07 -1.69
C GLY A 402 -14.44 1.31 -2.97
N GLU A 403 -14.31 2.00 -4.10
CA GLU A 403 -14.24 1.38 -5.42
C GLU A 403 -12.92 1.77 -6.08
N CYS A 404 -12.34 0.89 -6.89
CA CYS A 404 -11.11 1.24 -7.61
C CYS A 404 -11.36 2.46 -8.50
N LEU A 405 -10.49 3.48 -8.38
CA LEU A 405 -10.58 4.79 -9.04
C LEU A 405 -11.69 5.74 -8.58
N LEU A 406 -12.45 5.39 -7.53
CA LEU A 406 -13.36 6.33 -6.87
C LEU A 406 -12.59 7.58 -6.43
N LYS A 407 -13.14 8.76 -6.71
CA LYS A 407 -12.53 10.03 -6.31
C LYS A 407 -13.45 10.78 -5.36
N TYR A 408 -12.83 11.45 -4.40
CA TYR A 408 -13.45 12.51 -3.61
C TYR A 408 -12.67 13.79 -3.82
N HIS A 409 -13.31 14.81 -4.40
CA HIS A 409 -12.71 16.13 -4.51
C HIS A 409 -12.78 16.84 -3.17
N LEU A 410 -11.66 17.40 -2.74
CA LEU A 410 -11.58 18.32 -1.62
C LEU A 410 -11.63 19.77 -2.13
N ARG A 411 -11.08 20.01 -3.32
CA ARG A 411 -11.14 21.27 -4.07
C ARG A 411 -11.24 20.99 -5.57
N PRO A 412 -11.96 21.84 -6.34
CA PRO A 412 -12.52 23.13 -5.94
C PRO A 412 -13.86 23.03 -5.19
N GLN A 413 -14.60 21.95 -5.41
CA GLN A 413 -15.88 21.65 -4.74
C GLN A 413 -15.79 20.26 -4.12
N GLN A 414 -16.42 20.09 -2.96
CA GLN A 414 -16.47 18.81 -2.28
C GLN A 414 -17.53 17.92 -2.90
N GLU A 415 -17.11 16.84 -3.58
CA GLU A 415 -18.02 15.92 -4.24
C GLU A 415 -17.37 14.56 -4.54
N TRP A 416 -18.22 13.54 -4.65
CA TRP A 416 -17.86 12.21 -5.13
C TRP A 416 -17.89 12.17 -6.65
N GLN A 417 -16.86 11.58 -7.24
CA GLN A 417 -16.77 11.35 -8.69
C GLN A 417 -16.51 9.87 -8.96
N ARG A 418 -17.43 9.25 -9.72
CA ARG A 418 -17.42 7.82 -10.07
C ARG A 418 -17.17 7.55 -11.56
N ASP A 419 -16.95 8.58 -12.37
CA ASP A 419 -16.74 8.46 -13.83
C ASP A 419 -15.58 7.54 -14.23
N ALA A 420 -14.55 7.45 -13.38
CA ALA A 420 -13.37 6.64 -13.60
C ALA A 420 -13.47 5.25 -12.94
N VAL A 421 -14.52 4.98 -12.15
CA VAL A 421 -14.68 3.70 -11.47
C VAL A 421 -14.74 2.59 -12.50
N THR A 422 -13.97 1.54 -12.24
CA THR A 422 -13.85 0.42 -13.17
C THR A 422 -15.03 -0.52 -13.01
N VAL A 423 -15.69 -0.84 -14.12
CA VAL A 423 -16.71 -1.90 -14.18
C VAL A 423 -16.10 -3.11 -14.88
N CYS A 424 -16.26 -4.29 -14.28
CA CYS A 424 -15.89 -5.57 -14.87
C CYS A 424 -17.14 -6.18 -15.47
N ASP A 425 -17.24 -6.20 -16.80
CA ASP A 425 -18.40 -6.70 -17.53
C ASP A 425 -17.96 -7.84 -18.47
N PRO A 426 -18.22 -9.12 -18.07
CA PRO A 426 -17.86 -10.27 -18.88
C PRO A 426 -18.51 -10.27 -20.27
N ASP A 427 -19.76 -9.82 -20.38
CA ASP A 427 -20.50 -9.83 -21.65
C ASP A 427 -19.89 -8.82 -22.62
N MET A 428 -19.50 -7.65 -22.12
CA MET A 428 -18.72 -6.67 -22.90
C MET A 428 -17.38 -7.24 -23.36
N PHE A 429 -16.66 -7.99 -22.52
CA PHE A 429 -15.40 -8.61 -22.93
C PHE A 429 -15.59 -9.68 -24.01
N VAL A 430 -16.68 -10.45 -23.95
CA VAL A 430 -17.06 -11.41 -24.99
C VAL A 430 -17.39 -10.67 -26.28
N SER A 431 -18.24 -9.64 -26.24
CA SER A 431 -18.59 -8.84 -27.43
C SER A 431 -17.34 -8.25 -28.08
N GLU A 432 -16.48 -7.59 -27.30
CA GLU A 432 -15.22 -7.00 -27.80
C GLU A 432 -14.29 -8.06 -28.42
N ALA A 433 -14.30 -9.29 -27.92
CA ALA A 433 -13.52 -10.39 -28.49
C ALA A 433 -14.09 -10.87 -29.82
N LEU A 434 -15.43 -10.99 -29.91
CA LEU A 434 -16.12 -11.45 -31.12
C LEU A 434 -16.05 -10.41 -32.26
N ASP A 435 -15.89 -9.14 -31.93
CA ASP A 435 -15.70 -8.04 -32.90
C ASP A 435 -14.27 -7.99 -33.50
N LEU A 436 -13.31 -8.76 -32.94
CA LEU A 436 -11.96 -8.82 -33.50
C LEU A 436 -11.96 -9.52 -34.86
N PRO A 437 -11.24 -8.97 -35.87
CA PRO A 437 -11.14 -9.60 -37.19
C PRO A 437 -10.67 -11.05 -37.11
N ASP A 438 -11.36 -11.94 -37.82
CA ASP A 438 -11.09 -13.38 -37.90
C ASP A 438 -11.15 -14.15 -36.57
N PHE A 439 -11.47 -13.53 -35.42
CA PHE A 439 -11.37 -14.18 -34.12
C PHE A 439 -12.23 -15.43 -34.01
N GLN A 440 -13.50 -15.35 -34.40
CA GLN A 440 -14.41 -16.50 -34.39
C GLN A 440 -13.91 -17.65 -35.28
N SER A 441 -13.41 -17.32 -36.47
CA SER A 441 -12.86 -18.30 -37.42
C SER A 441 -11.64 -19.01 -36.83
N ARG A 442 -10.72 -18.24 -36.22
CA ARG A 442 -9.50 -18.78 -35.56
C ARG A 442 -9.81 -19.61 -34.31
N VAL A 443 -10.78 -19.18 -33.50
CA VAL A 443 -11.25 -19.96 -32.34
C VAL A 443 -11.81 -21.30 -32.81
N LYS A 444 -12.59 -21.32 -33.89
CA LYS A 444 -13.13 -22.55 -34.47
C LYS A 444 -12.01 -23.48 -34.97
N GLU A 445 -11.07 -22.96 -35.75
CA GLU A 445 -9.88 -23.69 -36.23
C GLU A 445 -9.08 -24.30 -35.06
N CYS A 446 -8.90 -23.54 -33.97
CA CYS A 446 -8.21 -24.00 -32.78
C CYS A 446 -8.96 -25.14 -32.07
N LYS A 447 -10.29 -25.01 -31.90
CA LYS A 447 -11.12 -26.05 -31.28
C LYS A 447 -11.14 -27.35 -32.08
N GLU A 448 -11.20 -27.25 -33.40
CA GLU A 448 -11.11 -28.41 -34.29
C GLU A 448 -9.77 -29.13 -34.14
N SER A 449 -8.66 -28.38 -34.04
CA SER A 449 -7.32 -28.94 -33.82
C SER A 449 -7.14 -29.59 -32.43
N LEU A 450 -7.81 -29.08 -31.40
CA LEU A 450 -7.71 -29.58 -30.01
C LEU A 450 -8.45 -30.90 -29.80
N SER A 451 -9.56 -31.13 -30.51
CA SER A 451 -10.35 -32.37 -30.42
C SER A 451 -9.57 -33.64 -30.80
N ALA A 452 -8.38 -33.50 -31.38
CA ALA A 452 -7.45 -34.59 -31.69
C ALA A 452 -6.57 -35.04 -30.50
N VAL A 453 -6.58 -34.32 -29.37
CA VAL A 453 -5.80 -34.67 -28.18
C VAL A 453 -6.63 -35.62 -27.29
N PRO A 454 -6.12 -36.81 -26.92
CA PRO A 454 -6.86 -37.76 -26.08
C PRO A 454 -7.22 -37.14 -24.73
N GLY A 455 -8.47 -37.34 -24.31
CA GLY A 455 -9.00 -36.84 -23.04
C GLY A 455 -8.12 -37.24 -21.87
N ASN A 456 -7.87 -36.30 -20.95
CA ASN A 456 -6.98 -36.49 -19.83
C ASN A 456 -7.52 -37.59 -18.89
N VAL A 457 -6.79 -38.70 -18.75
CA VAL A 457 -7.21 -39.90 -17.99
C VAL A 457 -7.03 -39.72 -16.48
N SER A 458 -6.24 -38.72 -16.06
CA SER A 458 -5.96 -38.39 -14.66
C SER A 458 -6.09 -36.89 -14.43
N ALA A 459 -6.78 -36.49 -13.35
CA ALA A 459 -6.88 -35.10 -12.91
C ALA A 459 -5.55 -34.53 -12.37
N TYR A 460 -4.56 -35.39 -12.10
CA TYR A 460 -3.26 -35.00 -11.54
C TYR A 460 -2.08 -35.64 -12.27
N PRO A 461 -0.92 -34.96 -12.32
CA PRO A 461 -0.68 -33.61 -11.80
C PRO A 461 -1.37 -32.52 -12.63
N GLU A 462 -1.84 -31.47 -11.95
CA GLU A 462 -2.39 -30.27 -12.59
C GLU A 462 -1.44 -29.09 -12.36
N ILE A 463 -1.25 -28.28 -13.39
CA ILE A 463 -0.37 -27.11 -13.38
C ILE A 463 -1.21 -25.85 -13.61
N VAL A 464 -1.20 -24.94 -12.65
CA VAL A 464 -1.88 -23.65 -12.73
C VAL A 464 -0.85 -22.53 -12.74
N PHE A 465 -0.80 -21.79 -13.85
CA PHE A 465 0.08 -20.64 -14.00
C PHE A 465 -0.57 -19.38 -13.39
N LEU A 466 -0.26 -19.09 -12.13
CA LEU A 466 -0.77 -17.91 -11.42
C LEU A 466 -0.11 -16.62 -11.92
N GLY A 467 1.11 -16.71 -12.43
CA GLY A 467 1.80 -15.59 -13.05
C GLY A 467 2.91 -16.04 -14.00
N THR A 468 3.00 -15.32 -15.13
CA THR A 468 3.86 -15.67 -16.27
C THR A 468 4.65 -14.46 -16.78
N GLY A 469 4.80 -13.44 -15.95
CA GLY A 469 5.53 -12.21 -16.22
C GLY A 469 6.90 -12.22 -15.53
N SER A 470 7.80 -11.37 -16.02
CA SER A 470 9.16 -11.23 -15.51
C SER A 470 9.41 -9.80 -15.04
N ALA A 471 10.18 -9.66 -13.95
CA ALA A 471 10.67 -8.44 -13.33
C ALA A 471 9.62 -7.48 -12.75
N ILE A 472 8.62 -7.08 -13.53
CA ILE A 472 7.62 -6.07 -13.14
C ILE A 472 6.23 -6.62 -13.45
N PRO A 473 5.26 -6.54 -12.50
CA PRO A 473 3.88 -6.89 -12.78
C PRO A 473 3.33 -6.08 -13.95
N MET A 474 2.83 -6.77 -14.97
CA MET A 474 2.16 -6.15 -16.11
C MET A 474 0.65 -6.16 -15.91
N LYS A 475 -0.02 -5.32 -16.69
CA LYS A 475 -1.48 -5.25 -16.80
C LYS A 475 -2.15 -6.62 -16.96
N ILE A 476 -1.65 -7.39 -17.92
CA ILE A 476 -2.25 -8.67 -18.34
C ILE A 476 -1.64 -9.85 -17.58
N ARG A 477 -0.33 -9.81 -17.31
CA ARG A 477 0.43 -10.91 -16.69
C ARG A 477 1.12 -10.43 -15.42
N ASN A 478 0.87 -11.11 -14.31
CA ASN A 478 1.60 -10.87 -13.06
C ASN A 478 2.97 -11.56 -13.07
N VAL A 479 3.84 -11.23 -12.10
CA VAL A 479 5.15 -11.87 -11.89
C VAL A 479 5.04 -13.38 -11.59
N SER A 480 6.16 -14.10 -11.71
CA SER A 480 6.22 -15.56 -11.70
C SER A 480 5.59 -16.20 -10.46
N SER A 481 4.66 -17.12 -10.70
CA SER A 481 4.24 -18.14 -9.72
C SER A 481 3.48 -19.26 -10.43
N THR A 482 3.84 -20.51 -10.14
CA THR A 482 3.20 -21.69 -10.70
C THR A 482 2.78 -22.63 -9.57
N LEU A 483 1.49 -22.95 -9.51
CA LEU A 483 0.96 -23.94 -8.58
C LEU A 483 0.91 -25.30 -9.25
N LEU A 484 1.52 -26.30 -8.61
CA LEU A 484 1.50 -27.69 -9.02
C LEU A 484 0.64 -28.49 -8.05
N ASN A 485 -0.56 -28.84 -8.46
CA ASN A 485 -1.44 -29.74 -7.72
C ASN A 485 -1.01 -31.18 -8.00
N THR A 486 -0.46 -31.85 -6.99
CA THR A 486 0.01 -33.25 -7.11
C THR A 486 -1.08 -34.26 -6.76
N SER A 487 -2.10 -33.81 -6.02
CA SER A 487 -3.32 -34.54 -5.67
C SER A 487 -4.39 -33.54 -5.23
N ALA A 488 -5.59 -34.02 -4.93
CA ALA A 488 -6.69 -33.17 -4.44
C ALA A 488 -6.40 -32.44 -3.11
N THR A 489 -5.40 -32.89 -2.35
CA THR A 489 -5.09 -32.35 -1.01
C THR A 489 -3.64 -31.90 -0.85
N ARG A 490 -2.85 -31.88 -1.94
CA ARG A 490 -1.43 -31.50 -1.89
C ARG A 490 -1.00 -30.69 -3.09
N SER A 491 -0.49 -29.51 -2.81
CA SER A 491 0.00 -28.56 -3.80
C SER A 491 1.41 -28.09 -3.46
N LEU A 492 2.20 -27.81 -4.49
CA LEU A 492 3.50 -27.18 -4.42
C LEU A 492 3.44 -25.83 -5.15
N LEU A 493 4.18 -24.85 -4.67
CA LEU A 493 4.31 -23.56 -5.36
C LEU A 493 5.75 -23.41 -5.88
N LEU A 494 5.90 -23.16 -7.17
CA LEU A 494 7.17 -22.88 -7.83
C LEU A 494 7.23 -21.39 -8.12
N ASP A 495 8.12 -20.71 -7.41
CA ASP A 495 8.19 -19.26 -7.23
C ASP A 495 6.90 -18.64 -6.67
N CYS A 496 7.06 -17.51 -5.99
CA CYS A 496 5.99 -16.81 -5.30
C CYS A 496 6.21 -15.29 -5.39
N GLY A 497 6.07 -14.72 -6.58
CA GLY A 497 6.15 -13.27 -6.78
C GLY A 497 4.99 -12.49 -6.14
N GLU A 498 5.13 -11.17 -6.08
CA GLU A 498 4.11 -10.23 -5.56
C GLU A 498 2.72 -10.50 -6.15
N GLY A 499 1.68 -10.54 -5.31
CA GLY A 499 0.30 -10.71 -5.74
C GLY A 499 -0.10 -12.15 -6.07
N THR A 500 0.74 -13.14 -5.73
CA THR A 500 0.41 -14.57 -5.89
C THR A 500 -0.86 -14.95 -5.13
N PHE A 501 -1.02 -14.48 -3.88
CA PHE A 501 -2.25 -14.70 -3.11
C PHE A 501 -3.49 -14.10 -3.81
N GLY A 502 -3.38 -12.87 -4.33
CA GLY A 502 -4.47 -12.26 -5.09
C GLY A 502 -4.80 -13.01 -6.38
N GLN A 503 -3.84 -13.71 -7.00
CA GLN A 503 -4.11 -14.62 -8.13
C GLN A 503 -4.84 -15.87 -7.69
N LEU A 504 -4.46 -16.47 -6.55
CA LEU A 504 -5.18 -17.60 -5.96
C LEU A 504 -6.63 -17.24 -5.64
N CYS A 505 -6.87 -16.07 -5.03
CA CYS A 505 -8.22 -15.57 -4.75
C CYS A 505 -9.06 -15.46 -6.03
N ARG A 506 -8.50 -14.88 -7.10
CA ARG A 506 -9.22 -14.72 -8.37
C ARG A 506 -9.43 -16.03 -9.11
N HIS A 507 -8.54 -17.00 -8.95
CA HIS A 507 -8.66 -18.30 -9.63
C HIS A 507 -9.61 -19.27 -8.90
N TYR A 508 -9.49 -19.36 -7.57
CA TYR A 508 -10.22 -20.34 -6.76
C TYR A 508 -11.44 -19.78 -6.00
N GLY A 509 -11.58 -18.45 -5.93
CA GLY A 509 -12.68 -17.80 -5.24
C GLY A 509 -12.78 -18.25 -3.79
N GLU A 510 -13.95 -18.77 -3.41
CA GLU A 510 -14.23 -19.23 -2.04
C GLU A 510 -13.36 -20.43 -1.61
N GLN A 511 -12.79 -21.18 -2.54
CA GLN A 511 -11.96 -22.36 -2.23
C GLN A 511 -10.52 -22.01 -1.87
N VAL A 512 -10.14 -20.73 -1.92
CA VAL A 512 -8.75 -20.29 -1.71
C VAL A 512 -8.18 -20.72 -0.36
N ASP A 513 -8.97 -20.74 0.72
CA ASP A 513 -8.51 -21.19 2.04
C ASP A 513 -8.11 -22.67 2.02
N GLN A 514 -8.90 -23.51 1.34
CA GLN A 514 -8.56 -24.93 1.20
C GLN A 514 -7.30 -25.13 0.36
N VAL A 515 -7.12 -24.34 -0.70
CA VAL A 515 -5.90 -24.38 -1.53
C VAL A 515 -4.66 -23.98 -0.73
N LEU A 516 -4.77 -22.96 0.14
CA LEU A 516 -3.69 -22.55 1.03
C LEU A 516 -3.35 -23.65 2.06
N CYS A 517 -4.34 -24.32 2.65
CA CYS A 517 -4.13 -25.44 3.56
C CYS A 517 -3.51 -26.66 2.86
N ASN A 518 -3.82 -26.89 1.59
CA ASN A 518 -3.22 -27.96 0.77
C ASN A 518 -1.76 -27.67 0.37
N LEU A 519 -1.28 -26.42 0.51
CA LEU A 519 0.07 -26.05 0.14
C LEU A 519 1.08 -26.61 1.16
N VAL A 520 1.94 -27.53 0.68
CA VAL A 520 2.93 -28.22 1.53
C VAL A 520 4.34 -27.67 1.39
N ALA A 521 4.70 -27.11 0.23
CA ALA A 521 6.02 -26.54 0.01
C ALA A 521 6.01 -25.37 -0.98
N VAL A 522 6.94 -24.43 -0.78
CA VAL A 522 7.27 -23.38 -1.74
C VAL A 522 8.74 -23.53 -2.15
N PHE A 523 8.97 -23.54 -3.45
CA PHE A 523 10.30 -23.56 -4.07
C PHE A 523 10.59 -22.18 -4.62
N VAL A 524 11.63 -21.51 -4.13
CA VAL A 524 12.13 -20.24 -4.68
C VAL A 524 13.34 -20.55 -5.54
N SER A 525 13.27 -20.24 -6.83
CA SER A 525 14.35 -20.54 -7.78
C SER A 525 15.62 -19.73 -7.51
N HIS A 526 15.49 -18.43 -7.25
CA HIS A 526 16.59 -17.50 -7.01
C HIS A 526 16.10 -16.21 -6.32
N MET A 527 17.03 -15.29 -5.98
CA MET A 527 16.76 -14.16 -5.09
C MET A 527 16.22 -12.87 -5.75
N HIS A 528 15.84 -12.89 -7.03
CA HIS A 528 15.18 -11.74 -7.63
C HIS A 528 13.77 -11.56 -7.06
N THR A 529 13.40 -10.31 -6.77
CA THR A 529 12.18 -9.96 -6.02
C THR A 529 10.90 -10.50 -6.66
N ASP A 530 10.84 -10.59 -7.98
CA ASP A 530 9.69 -11.10 -8.74
C ASP A 530 9.44 -12.60 -8.57
N HIS A 531 10.30 -13.33 -7.85
CA HIS A 531 10.17 -14.76 -7.58
C HIS A 531 9.83 -15.12 -6.13
N HIS A 532 9.89 -14.17 -5.18
CA HIS A 532 9.71 -14.50 -3.76
C HIS A 532 8.97 -13.46 -2.93
N SER A 533 8.73 -12.24 -3.44
CA SER A 533 8.12 -11.19 -2.61
C SER A 533 6.75 -11.57 -2.06
N GLY A 534 5.96 -12.37 -2.79
CA GLY A 534 4.64 -12.84 -2.34
C GLY A 534 4.67 -13.89 -1.23
N LEU A 535 5.85 -14.45 -0.91
CA LEU A 535 5.98 -15.52 0.09
C LEU A 535 5.43 -15.11 1.45
N VAL A 536 5.74 -13.90 1.90
CA VAL A 536 5.29 -13.38 3.21
C VAL A 536 3.77 -13.39 3.30
N ASN A 537 3.08 -12.93 2.25
CA ASN A 537 1.63 -12.92 2.19
C ASN A 537 1.06 -14.34 2.24
N ILE A 538 1.66 -15.28 1.49
CA ILE A 538 1.23 -16.68 1.48
C ILE A 538 1.35 -17.31 2.87
N LEU A 539 2.42 -17.05 3.62
CA LEU A 539 2.58 -17.56 4.98
C LEU A 539 1.47 -17.05 5.91
N MET A 540 1.24 -15.73 5.89
CA MET A 540 0.22 -15.08 6.73
C MET A 540 -1.19 -15.56 6.39
N GLU A 541 -1.54 -15.60 5.11
CA GLU A 541 -2.87 -16.03 4.65
C GLU A 541 -3.10 -17.52 4.88
N ARG A 542 -2.05 -18.34 4.80
CA ARG A 542 -2.12 -19.76 5.12
C ARG A 542 -2.38 -19.97 6.61
N ARG A 543 -1.71 -19.23 7.50
CA ARG A 543 -2.02 -19.24 8.94
C ARG A 543 -3.48 -18.87 9.21
N ARG A 544 -3.98 -17.80 8.58
CA ARG A 544 -5.38 -17.39 8.66
C ARG A 544 -6.33 -18.50 8.16
N ALA A 545 -6.01 -19.14 7.03
CA ALA A 545 -6.81 -20.21 6.43
C ALA A 545 -6.92 -21.43 7.36
N PHE A 546 -5.82 -21.88 7.97
CA PHE A 546 -5.86 -22.98 8.95
C PHE A 546 -6.79 -22.66 10.13
N ALA A 547 -6.69 -21.44 10.69
CA ALA A 547 -7.55 -21.00 11.77
C ALA A 547 -9.02 -20.92 11.34
N ALA A 548 -9.31 -20.34 10.18
CA ALA A 548 -10.66 -20.19 9.64
C ALA A 548 -11.33 -21.55 9.34
N LEU A 549 -10.57 -22.54 8.90
CA LEU A 549 -11.05 -23.90 8.63
C LEU A 549 -11.02 -24.81 9.88
N GLY A 550 -10.54 -24.32 11.02
CA GLY A 550 -10.40 -25.12 12.25
C GLY A 550 -9.44 -26.30 12.11
N GLN A 551 -8.47 -26.20 11.20
CA GLN A 551 -7.49 -27.26 10.93
C GLN A 551 -6.22 -27.04 11.76
N ALA A 552 -5.56 -28.13 12.16
CA ALA A 552 -4.28 -28.05 12.86
C ALA A 552 -3.22 -27.43 11.93
N PHE A 553 -2.55 -26.38 12.42
CA PHE A 553 -1.52 -25.69 11.65
C PHE A 553 -0.35 -26.62 11.35
N SER A 554 0.07 -26.64 10.09
CA SER A 554 1.29 -27.33 9.64
C SER A 554 2.25 -26.30 9.04
N PRO A 555 3.52 -26.25 9.44
CA PRO A 555 4.53 -25.43 8.76
C PRO A 555 4.66 -25.81 7.28
N LEU A 556 5.12 -24.86 6.48
CA LEU A 556 5.38 -24.99 5.06
C LEU A 556 6.86 -25.32 4.83
N PHE A 557 7.18 -26.32 4.01
CA PHE A 557 8.57 -26.56 3.61
C PHE A 557 9.04 -25.45 2.67
N LEU A 558 10.07 -24.69 3.06
CA LEU A 558 10.66 -23.66 2.20
C LEU A 558 11.97 -24.16 1.58
N VAL A 559 11.97 -24.39 0.28
CA VAL A 559 13.17 -24.78 -0.48
C VAL A 559 13.63 -23.57 -1.29
N ALA A 560 14.68 -22.90 -0.82
CA ALA A 560 15.12 -21.62 -1.36
C ALA A 560 16.65 -21.43 -1.21
N PRO A 561 17.27 -20.50 -1.93
CA PRO A 561 18.64 -20.09 -1.65
C PRO A 561 18.78 -19.57 -0.22
N GLU A 562 19.87 -19.91 0.47
CA GLU A 562 20.12 -19.53 1.87
C GLU A 562 20.02 -18.01 2.11
N GLN A 563 20.26 -17.20 1.07
CA GLN A 563 20.19 -15.74 1.10
C GLN A 563 18.77 -15.20 1.37
N ILE A 564 17.71 -16.02 1.30
CA ILE A 564 16.35 -15.61 1.69
C ILE A 564 16.21 -15.47 3.20
N MET A 565 16.95 -16.26 3.99
CA MET A 565 16.78 -16.31 5.44
C MET A 565 17.10 -14.99 6.15
N PRO A 566 18.19 -14.26 5.83
CA PRO A 566 18.44 -12.93 6.40
C PRO A 566 17.26 -11.97 6.21
N TRP A 567 16.62 -11.99 5.04
CA TRP A 567 15.41 -11.19 4.79
C TRP A 567 14.25 -11.60 5.69
N LEU A 568 13.95 -12.90 5.77
CA LEU A 568 12.83 -13.40 6.58
C LEU A 568 13.05 -13.12 8.08
N HIS A 569 14.29 -13.23 8.56
CA HIS A 569 14.66 -12.85 9.92
C HIS A 569 14.48 -11.35 10.19
N GLU A 570 14.97 -10.50 9.29
CA GLU A 570 14.80 -9.04 9.42
C GLU A 570 13.32 -8.64 9.40
N TYR A 571 12.52 -9.26 8.54
CA TYR A 571 11.08 -9.04 8.52
C TYR A 571 10.41 -9.53 9.80
N HIS A 572 10.68 -10.77 10.23
CA HIS A 572 10.11 -11.36 11.46
C HIS A 572 10.42 -10.54 12.71
N ASN A 573 11.66 -10.10 12.87
CA ASN A 573 12.11 -9.39 14.06
C ASN A 573 11.55 -7.96 14.15
N HIS A 574 11.25 -7.33 13.01
CA HIS A 574 10.91 -5.90 12.97
C HIS A 574 9.48 -5.61 12.54
N CYS A 575 8.79 -6.56 11.89
CA CYS A 575 7.46 -6.37 11.30
C CYS A 575 6.46 -7.34 11.94
N GLU A 576 6.28 -8.53 11.36
CA GLU A 576 5.28 -9.52 11.76
C GLU A 576 5.91 -10.92 11.83
N GLU A 577 5.50 -11.71 12.83
CA GLU A 577 6.10 -13.01 13.07
C GLU A 577 5.72 -14.01 11.96
N ILE A 578 6.71 -14.48 11.18
CA ILE A 578 6.49 -15.47 10.11
C ILE A 578 7.36 -16.73 10.18
N LEU A 579 8.46 -16.73 10.94
CA LEU A 579 9.41 -17.86 10.94
C LEU A 579 8.85 -19.15 11.52
N GLY A 580 7.82 -19.07 12.37
CA GLY A 580 7.11 -20.26 12.88
C GLY A 580 6.26 -20.95 11.81
N ASP A 581 6.06 -20.32 10.65
CA ASP A 581 5.21 -20.86 9.57
C ASP A 581 5.98 -21.71 8.57
N ILE A 582 7.31 -21.76 8.67
CA ILE A 582 8.19 -22.47 7.73
C ILE A 582 9.01 -23.54 8.43
N GLN A 583 9.34 -24.59 7.68
CA GLN A 583 10.25 -25.67 8.06
C GLN A 583 11.44 -25.75 7.10
#